data_AF-A0A1G0H4M1-F1
#
_entry.id   AF-A0A1G0H4M1-F1
#
_cell.length_a   1.000
_cell.length_b   1.000
_cell.length_c   1.000
_cell.angle_alpha   90.00
_cell.angle_beta   90.00
_cell.angle_gamma   90.00
#
_symmetry.space_group_name_H-M   'P 1'
#
loop_
_entity.id
_entity.type
_entity.pdbx_description
1 polymer ?
#
loop_
_entity_poly.entity_id
_entity_poly.type
_entity_poly.pdbx_seq_one_letter_code
_entity_poly.pdbx_strand_id
1 'polypeptide(L)'
;MKHITQGGLSAHLARRLFHICMIFTPFIYYYFLINFATPKILHLIILAFIFFIFLLEKLRLRMRLVLFGQRLHEARHISAFAWTMLSLGVVFILSPSAPFSIAIVATCALVDPLLGEMRSFHVNQILTVICGIILALIIWMTCAWVYHFPMWIGLVIAPISVAAEWPSLKWIDDNALMMMVPLIVLILLNL
;
A
#
# COMPACT_ATOMS: atom_id res chain seq x y z
N MET A 1 8.90 -1.73 19.86
CA MET A 1 9.38 -3.13 19.74
C MET A 1 9.81 -3.38 18.30
N LYS A 2 11.07 -3.74 18.06
CA LYS A 2 11.56 -4.08 16.72
C LYS A 2 10.89 -5.39 16.30
N HIS A 3 10.04 -5.38 15.27
CA HIS A 3 9.51 -6.62 14.73
C HIS A 3 10.70 -7.45 14.24
N ILE A 4 10.88 -8.65 14.80
CA ILE A 4 11.94 -9.55 14.38
C ILE A 4 11.59 -10.02 12.97
N THR A 5 12.31 -9.48 12.00
CA THR A 5 12.19 -9.84 10.57
C THR A 5 13.18 -10.97 10.28
N GLN A 6 12.73 -12.00 9.56
CA GLN A 6 13.62 -13.07 9.16
C GLN A 6 14.66 -12.56 8.15
N GLY A 7 15.93 -12.68 8.52
CA GLY A 7 17.08 -12.14 7.78
C GLY A 7 17.63 -10.82 8.34
N GLY A 8 17.14 -10.33 9.48
CA GLY A 8 17.77 -9.24 10.22
C GLY A 8 17.77 -7.90 9.48
N LEU A 9 18.90 -7.18 9.50
CA LEU A 9 19.00 -5.82 8.93
C LEU A 9 18.87 -5.79 7.40
N SER A 10 19.46 -6.77 6.71
CA SER A 10 19.38 -6.84 5.24
C SER A 10 17.94 -7.09 4.78
N ALA A 11 17.21 -7.96 5.48
CA ALA A 11 15.78 -8.20 5.24
C ALA A 11 14.92 -6.96 5.52
N HIS A 12 15.22 -6.22 6.59
CA HIS A 12 14.54 -4.95 6.89
C HIS A 12 14.75 -3.94 5.77
N LEU A 13 16.00 -3.72 5.35
CA LEU A 13 16.32 -2.78 4.27
C LEU A 13 15.69 -3.20 2.93
N ALA A 14 15.78 -4.48 2.58
CA ALA A 14 15.17 -5.01 1.37
C ALA A 14 13.65 -4.78 1.36
N ARG A 15 12.97 -5.06 2.48
CA ARG A 15 11.53 -4.80 2.62
C ARG A 15 11.18 -3.33 2.39
N ARG A 16 11.96 -2.40 2.96
CA ARG A 16 11.74 -0.95 2.73
C ARG A 16 11.95 -0.56 1.28
N LEU A 17 13.00 -1.09 0.65
CA LEU A 17 13.25 -0.84 -0.77
C LEU A 17 12.10 -1.34 -1.63
N PHE A 18 11.64 -2.58 -1.43
CA PHE A 18 10.49 -3.13 -2.17
C PHE A 18 9.24 -2.29 -1.97
N HIS A 19 9.00 -1.79 -0.76
CA HIS A 19 7.84 -0.98 -0.46
C HIS A 19 7.89 0.37 -1.20
N ILE A 20 9.05 1.04 -1.22
CA ILE A 20 9.25 2.29 -1.97
C ILE A 20 9.12 2.05 -3.49
N CYS A 21 9.67 0.94 -4.00
CA CYS A 21 9.57 0.58 -5.43
C CYS A 21 8.11 0.40 -5.90
N MET A 22 7.15 0.17 -5.00
CA MET A 22 5.74 0.07 -5.38
C MET A 22 5.21 1.35 -6.03
N ILE A 23 5.84 2.51 -5.80
CA ILE A 23 5.47 3.79 -6.43
C ILE A 23 5.40 3.70 -7.97
N PHE A 24 6.18 2.79 -8.57
CA PHE A 24 6.21 2.59 -10.01
C PHE A 24 5.06 1.73 -10.54
N THR A 25 4.36 0.98 -9.68
CA THR A 25 3.33 0.03 -10.11
C THR A 25 2.15 0.67 -10.85
N PRO A 26 1.61 1.85 -10.46
CA PRO A 26 0.56 2.50 -11.23
C PRO A 26 1.08 2.96 -12.59
N PHE A 27 2.34 3.39 -12.67
CA PHE A 27 2.92 3.82 -13.95
C PHE A 27 3.09 2.65 -14.93
N ILE A 28 3.56 1.51 -14.42
CA ILE A 28 3.64 0.27 -15.19
C ILE A 28 2.24 -0.13 -15.68
N TYR A 29 1.22 -0.04 -14.83
CA TYR A 29 -0.14 -0.40 -15.22
C TYR A 29 -0.73 0.55 -16.27
N TYR A 30 -0.80 1.85 -15.99
CA TYR A 30 -1.53 2.83 -16.79
C TYR A 30 -0.76 3.35 -18.01
N TYR A 31 0.57 3.34 -18.00
CA TYR A 31 1.37 3.88 -19.11
C TYR A 31 2.13 2.83 -19.91
N PHE A 32 2.28 1.60 -19.39
CA PHE A 32 2.97 0.53 -20.10
C PHE A 32 2.02 -0.61 -20.47
N LEU A 33 1.40 -1.28 -19.49
CA LEU A 33 0.61 -2.50 -19.71
C LEU A 33 -0.66 -2.26 -20.55
N ILE A 34 -1.30 -1.09 -20.41
CA ILE A 34 -2.51 -0.76 -21.19
C ILE A 34 -2.26 -0.71 -22.71
N ASN A 35 -1.00 -0.53 -23.14
CA ASN A 35 -0.64 -0.55 -24.56
C ASN A 35 -0.57 -1.98 -25.13
N PHE A 36 -0.52 -3.00 -24.28
CA PHE A 36 -0.38 -4.41 -24.69
C PHE A 36 -1.69 -5.21 -24.54
N ALA A 37 -2.63 -4.76 -23.71
CA ALA A 37 -3.90 -5.44 -23.50
C ALA A 37 -5.00 -4.49 -23.05
N THR A 38 -6.26 -4.85 -23.34
CA THR A 38 -7.42 -4.09 -22.88
C THR A 38 -7.53 -4.12 -21.35
N PRO A 39 -8.12 -3.09 -20.71
CA PRO A 39 -8.34 -3.08 -19.26
C PRO A 39 -9.04 -4.34 -18.74
N LYS A 40 -10.03 -4.86 -19.48
CA LYS A 40 -10.73 -6.09 -19.11
C LYS A 40 -9.78 -7.30 -19.02
N ILE A 41 -8.86 -7.45 -19.97
CA ILE A 41 -7.87 -8.53 -19.96
C ILE A 41 -6.88 -8.32 -18.82
N LEU A 42 -6.38 -7.09 -18.62
CA LEU A 42 -5.47 -6.77 -17.54
C LEU A 42 -6.09 -7.03 -16.16
N HIS A 43 -7.36 -6.65 -15.94
CA HIS A 43 -8.09 -6.93 -14.72
C HIS A 43 -8.21 -8.44 -14.47
N LEU A 44 -8.49 -9.24 -15.51
CA LEU A 44 -8.54 -10.69 -15.39
C LEU A 44 -7.16 -11.28 -15.00
N ILE A 45 -6.08 -10.78 -15.60
CA ILE A 45 -4.71 -11.19 -15.26
C ILE A 45 -4.39 -10.83 -13.80
N ILE A 46 -4.74 -9.62 -13.35
CA ILE A 46 -4.57 -9.19 -11.96
C ILE A 46 -5.33 -10.11 -11.00
N LEU A 47 -6.59 -10.40 -11.30
CA LEU A 47 -7.42 -11.30 -10.47
C LEU A 47 -6.84 -12.72 -10.44
N ALA A 48 -6.40 -13.25 -11.58
CA ALA A 48 -5.75 -14.56 -11.65
C ALA A 48 -4.45 -14.60 -10.85
N PHE A 49 -3.65 -13.53 -10.91
CA PHE A 49 -2.41 -13.40 -10.17
C PHE A 49 -2.65 -13.31 -8.66
N ILE A 50 -3.63 -12.51 -8.21
CA ILE A 50 -4.03 -12.44 -6.80
C ILE A 50 -4.51 -13.80 -6.32
N PHE A 51 -5.38 -14.47 -7.10
CA PHE A 51 -5.85 -15.82 -6.76
C PHE A 51 -4.68 -16.80 -6.59
N PHE A 52 -3.71 -16.76 -7.51
CA PHE A 52 -2.50 -17.56 -7.43
C PHE A 52 -1.66 -17.25 -6.18
N ILE A 53 -1.48 -15.97 -5.83
CA ILE A 53 -0.81 -15.57 -4.59
C ILE A 53 -1.51 -16.14 -3.37
N PHE A 54 -2.85 -16.08 -3.30
CA PHE A 54 -3.59 -16.63 -2.16
C PHE A 54 -3.53 -18.15 -2.08
N LEU A 55 -3.36 -18.85 -3.21
CA LEU A 55 -3.08 -20.29 -3.22
C LEU A 55 -1.71 -20.60 -2.60
N LEU A 56 -0.67 -19.84 -2.99
CA LEU A 56 0.66 -19.96 -2.39
C LEU A 56 0.64 -19.57 -0.90
N GLU A 57 -0.12 -18.55 -0.54
CA GLU A 57 -0.26 -18.07 0.83
C GLU A 57 -0.92 -19.12 1.74
N LYS A 58 -1.95 -19.80 1.23
CA LYS A 58 -2.56 -20.95 1.93
C LYS A 58 -1.54 -22.06 2.20
N LEU A 59 -0.68 -22.36 1.22
CA LEU A 59 0.38 -23.36 1.36
C LEU A 59 1.44 -22.90 2.38
N ARG A 60 1.88 -21.64 2.31
CA ARG A 60 2.82 -21.01 3.24
C ARG A 60 2.31 -21.09 4.68
N LEU A 61 1.05 -20.75 4.93
CA LEU A 61 0.39 -20.82 6.23
C LEU A 61 0.28 -22.25 6.76
N ARG A 62 -0.06 -23.22 5.89
CA ARG A 62 -0.11 -24.64 6.26
C ARG A 62 1.26 -25.15 6.74
N MET A 63 2.32 -24.74 6.06
CA MET A 63 3.70 -25.12 6.39
C MET A 63 4.32 -24.23 7.48
N ARG A 64 3.62 -23.18 7.95
CA ARG A 64 4.13 -22.15 8.87
C ARG A 64 5.45 -21.53 8.42
N LEU A 65 5.61 -21.37 7.11
CA LEU A 65 6.83 -20.81 6.53
C LEU A 65 6.85 -19.30 6.71
N VAL A 66 8.00 -18.79 7.13
CA VAL A 66 8.33 -17.37 7.09
C VAL A 66 9.43 -17.20 6.05
N LEU A 67 9.17 -16.34 5.08
CA LEU A 67 10.10 -16.05 3.99
C LEU A 67 11.03 -14.90 4.40
N PHE A 68 12.14 -14.76 3.66
CA PHE A 68 13.05 -13.62 3.84
C PHE A 68 12.28 -12.29 3.71
N GLY A 69 12.48 -11.37 4.66
CA GLY A 69 11.76 -10.08 4.69
C GLY A 69 10.43 -10.09 5.44
N GLN A 70 9.87 -11.26 5.77
CA GLN A 70 8.63 -11.38 6.55
C GLN A 70 8.88 -11.31 8.06
N ARG A 71 7.87 -10.82 8.81
CA ARG A 71 7.89 -10.81 10.27
C ARG A 71 7.56 -12.20 10.82
N LEU A 72 8.15 -12.59 11.96
CA LEU A 72 7.93 -13.93 12.53
C LEU A 72 6.45 -14.28 12.79
N HIS A 73 5.61 -13.30 13.12
CA HIS A 73 4.18 -13.54 13.35
C HIS A 73 3.40 -13.84 12.06
N GLU A 74 3.95 -13.53 10.89
CA GLU A 74 3.34 -13.86 9.60
C GLU A 74 3.32 -15.37 9.37
N ALA A 75 4.05 -16.19 10.15
CA ALA A 75 3.93 -17.66 10.11
C ALA A 75 2.49 -18.19 10.30
N ARG A 76 1.62 -17.39 10.95
CA ARG A 76 0.24 -17.76 11.30
C ARG A 76 -0.83 -16.81 10.75
N HIS A 77 -0.44 -15.73 10.09
CA HIS A 77 -1.33 -14.70 9.55
C HIS A 77 -1.02 -14.47 8.08
N ILE A 78 -2.01 -14.00 7.32
CA ILE A 78 -1.79 -13.59 5.93
C ILE A 78 -0.66 -12.55 5.90
N SER A 79 0.29 -12.75 4.99
CA SER A 79 1.48 -11.93 4.86
C SER A 79 1.13 -10.52 4.37
N ALA A 80 1.95 -9.55 4.78
CA ALA A 80 1.82 -8.17 4.31
C ALA A 80 1.91 -8.10 2.77
N PHE A 81 2.70 -8.98 2.17
CA PHE A 81 2.81 -9.10 0.71
C PHE A 81 1.48 -9.50 0.06
N ALA A 82 0.80 -10.54 0.57
CA ALA A 82 -0.48 -10.98 0.01
C ALA A 82 -1.56 -9.89 0.13
N TRP A 83 -1.61 -9.21 1.28
CA TRP A 83 -2.47 -8.05 1.50
C TRP A 83 -2.17 -6.89 0.55
N THR A 84 -0.89 -6.57 0.36
CA THR A 84 -0.45 -5.52 -0.57
C THR A 84 -0.87 -5.83 -2.01
N MET A 85 -0.70 -7.07 -2.47
CA MET A 85 -1.06 -7.46 -3.84
C MET A 85 -2.56 -7.43 -4.06
N LEU A 86 -3.35 -7.86 -3.07
CA LEU A 86 -4.80 -7.72 -3.09
C LEU A 86 -5.19 -6.25 -3.23
N SER A 87 -4.68 -5.39 -2.35
CA SER A 87 -5.04 -3.97 -2.32
C SER A 87 -4.60 -3.23 -3.58
N LEU A 88 -3.40 -3.48 -4.11
CA LEU A 88 -2.96 -2.92 -5.39
C LEU A 88 -3.91 -3.30 -6.53
N GLY A 89 -4.31 -4.57 -6.62
CA GLY A 89 -5.25 -4.99 -7.66
C GLY A 89 -6.62 -4.34 -7.49
N VAL A 90 -7.12 -4.22 -6.26
CA VAL A 90 -8.38 -3.51 -5.97
C VAL A 90 -8.27 -2.04 -6.37
N VAL A 91 -7.16 -1.35 -6.08
CA VAL A 91 -6.91 0.02 -6.55
C VAL A 91 -6.94 0.08 -8.07
N PHE A 92 -6.20 -0.78 -8.79
CA PHE A 92 -6.17 -0.70 -10.26
C PHE A 92 -7.49 -1.05 -10.94
N ILE A 93 -8.31 -1.91 -10.33
CA ILE A 93 -9.60 -2.32 -10.89
C ILE A 93 -10.70 -1.28 -10.61
N LEU A 94 -10.70 -0.67 -9.41
CA LEU A 94 -11.82 0.15 -8.93
C LEU A 94 -11.50 1.65 -8.83
N SER A 95 -10.24 2.06 -8.98
CA SER A 95 -9.91 3.48 -8.90
C SER A 95 -10.59 4.25 -10.03
N PRO A 96 -11.21 5.40 -9.74
CA PRO A 96 -11.95 6.15 -10.75
C PRO A 96 -11.08 6.69 -11.88
N SER A 97 -9.80 6.95 -11.57
CA SER A 97 -8.83 7.46 -12.54
C SER A 97 -7.40 7.09 -12.17
N ALA A 98 -6.53 7.05 -13.18
CA ALA A 98 -5.11 6.78 -12.98
C ALA A 98 -4.42 7.73 -11.96
N PRO A 99 -4.68 9.05 -11.97
CA PRO A 99 -4.12 9.97 -10.98
C PRO A 99 -4.42 9.59 -9.52
N PHE A 100 -5.63 9.11 -9.23
CA PHE A 100 -5.99 8.68 -7.88
C PHE A 100 -5.26 7.40 -7.46
N SER A 101 -5.13 6.44 -8.38
CA SER A 101 -4.31 5.25 -8.14
C SER A 101 -2.86 5.62 -7.82
N ILE A 102 -2.28 6.56 -8.57
CA ILE A 102 -0.92 7.06 -8.35
C ILE A 102 -0.80 7.67 -6.96
N ALA A 103 -1.72 8.57 -6.59
CA ALA A 103 -1.69 9.24 -5.28
C ALA A 103 -1.84 8.26 -4.11
N ILE A 104 -2.76 7.30 -4.21
CA ILE A 104 -2.99 6.27 -3.18
C ILE A 104 -1.74 5.40 -3.00
N VAL A 105 -1.22 4.84 -4.10
CA VAL A 105 -0.08 3.93 -4.04
C VAL A 105 1.19 4.67 -3.61
N ALA A 106 1.42 5.89 -4.08
CA ALA A 106 2.55 6.72 -3.63
C ALA A 106 2.45 7.04 -2.13
N THR A 107 1.24 7.31 -1.62
CA THR A 107 1.01 7.52 -0.18
C THR A 107 1.43 6.28 0.60
N CYS A 108 0.92 5.11 0.27
CA CYS A 108 1.32 3.86 0.95
C CYS A 108 2.83 3.59 0.82
N ALA A 109 3.38 3.69 -0.39
CA ALA A 109 4.78 3.37 -0.69
C ALA A 109 5.80 4.27 0.01
N LEU A 110 5.44 5.51 0.39
CA LEU A 110 6.35 6.49 1.00
C LEU A 110 6.02 6.79 2.46
N VAL A 111 4.73 6.85 2.81
CA VAL A 111 4.27 7.22 4.15
C VAL A 111 4.40 6.04 5.13
N ASP A 112 4.08 4.80 4.75
CA ASP A 112 4.28 3.64 5.64
C ASP A 112 5.76 3.43 6.01
N PRO A 113 6.75 3.44 5.07
CA PRO A 113 8.15 3.36 5.45
C PRO A 113 8.54 4.44 6.45
N LEU A 114 8.14 5.70 6.20
CA LEU A 114 8.45 6.81 7.09
C LEU A 114 7.91 6.56 8.49
N LEU A 115 6.63 6.21 8.61
CA LEU A 115 5.96 6.00 9.88
C LEU A 115 6.52 4.78 10.62
N GLY A 116 6.84 3.72 9.89
CA GLY A 116 7.52 2.55 10.41
C GLY A 116 8.94 2.82 10.92
N GLU A 117 9.73 3.66 10.23
CA GLU A 117 11.06 4.05 10.70
C GLU A 117 10.98 4.99 11.90
N MET A 118 10.09 5.99 11.89
CA MET A 118 9.88 6.89 13.04
C MET A 118 9.49 6.11 14.31
N ARG A 119 8.62 5.11 14.19
CA ARG A 119 8.28 4.20 15.30
C ARG A 119 9.48 3.35 15.74
N SER A 120 10.33 2.95 14.81
CA SER A 120 11.55 2.18 15.12
C SER A 120 12.59 3.02 15.88
N PHE A 121 12.64 4.33 15.63
CA PHE A 121 13.46 5.31 16.35
C PHE A 121 12.78 5.88 17.61
N HIS A 122 11.63 5.34 18.04
CA HIS A 122 10.90 5.78 19.24
C HIS A 122 10.51 7.26 19.20
N VAL A 123 10.26 7.80 18.01
CA VAL A 123 9.74 9.16 17.84
C VAL A 123 8.33 9.24 18.45
N ASN A 124 7.99 10.39 19.04
CA ASN A 124 6.68 10.64 19.62
C ASN A 124 5.55 10.41 18.60
N GLN A 125 4.50 9.68 19.00
CA GLN A 125 3.33 9.37 18.17
C GLN A 125 2.69 10.61 17.51
N ILE A 126 2.57 11.73 18.23
CA ILE A 126 2.02 12.97 17.68
C ILE A 126 2.88 13.47 16.51
N LEU A 127 4.21 13.49 16.70
CA LEU A 127 5.14 13.91 15.66
C LEU A 127 5.14 12.94 14.48
N THR A 128 5.07 11.63 14.73
CA THR A 128 4.90 10.60 13.71
C THR A 128 3.66 10.85 12.85
N VAL A 129 2.50 11.07 13.46
CA VAL A 129 1.25 11.37 12.73
C VAL A 129 1.37 12.67 11.94
N ILE A 130 1.91 13.74 12.53
CA ILE A 130 2.09 15.03 11.84
C ILE A 130 2.99 14.86 10.61
N CYS A 131 4.14 14.21 10.74
CA CYS A 131 5.05 13.96 9.62
C CYS A 131 4.39 13.11 8.53
N GLY A 132 3.62 12.09 8.91
CA GLY A 132 2.83 11.28 7.97
C GLY A 132 1.82 12.10 7.18
N ILE A 133 1.05 12.94 7.87
CA ILE A 133 0.04 13.80 7.24
C ILE A 133 0.71 14.82 6.31
N ILE A 134 1.81 15.44 6.73
CA ILE A 134 2.56 16.39 5.89
C ILE A 134 3.06 15.71 4.62
N LEU A 135 3.67 14.54 4.72
CA LEU A 135 4.16 13.82 3.54
C LEU A 135 3.01 13.38 2.63
N ALA A 136 1.92 12.84 3.18
CA ALA A 136 0.73 12.48 2.43
C ALA A 136 0.14 13.72 1.71
N LEU A 137 0.03 14.86 2.39
CA LEU A 137 -0.43 16.11 1.77
C LEU A 137 0.48 16.54 0.62
N ILE A 138 1.81 16.48 0.78
CA ILE A 138 2.75 16.80 -0.31
C ILE A 138 2.48 15.91 -1.53
N ILE A 139 2.32 14.61 -1.33
CA ILE A 139 2.04 13.64 -2.41
C ILE A 139 0.72 14.01 -3.12
N TRP A 140 -0.36 14.17 -2.36
CA TRP A 140 -1.68 14.46 -2.91
C TRP A 140 -1.75 15.82 -3.60
N MET A 141 -1.15 16.85 -3.03
CA MET A 141 -1.11 18.20 -3.63
C MET A 141 -0.25 18.22 -4.89
N THR A 142 0.86 17.49 -4.92
CA THR A 142 1.67 17.33 -6.12
C THR A 142 0.87 16.62 -7.21
N CYS A 143 0.16 15.54 -6.88
CA CYS A 143 -0.69 14.84 -7.83
C CYS A 143 -1.84 15.73 -8.33
N ALA A 144 -2.49 16.49 -7.44
CA ALA A 144 -3.57 17.42 -7.80
C ALA A 144 -3.08 18.51 -8.76
N TRP A 145 -1.88 19.04 -8.52
CA TRP A 145 -1.26 20.06 -9.37
C TRP A 145 -0.87 19.49 -10.74
N VAL A 146 -0.26 18.31 -10.80
CA VAL A 146 0.18 17.66 -12.05
C VAL A 146 -0.98 17.14 -12.90
N TYR A 147 -1.99 16.53 -12.26
CA TYR A 147 -3.09 15.86 -12.94
C TYR A 147 -4.42 16.65 -12.92
N HIS A 148 -4.39 17.87 -12.40
CA HIS A 148 -5.49 18.84 -12.43
C HIS A 148 -6.81 18.37 -11.80
N PHE A 149 -6.76 17.50 -10.78
CA PHE A 149 -7.95 17.18 -9.98
C PHE A 149 -8.08 18.14 -8.77
N PRO A 150 -9.29 18.29 -8.19
CA PRO A 150 -9.51 19.25 -7.11
C PRO A 150 -8.61 19.05 -5.89
N MET A 151 -7.89 20.10 -5.48
CA MET A 151 -6.94 20.06 -4.35
C MET A 151 -7.59 19.68 -3.01
N TRP A 152 -8.87 19.99 -2.83
CA TRP A 152 -9.60 19.65 -1.60
C TRP A 152 -9.67 18.14 -1.35
N ILE A 153 -9.61 17.32 -2.40
CA ILE A 153 -9.55 15.85 -2.27
C ILE A 153 -8.30 15.46 -1.49
N GLY A 154 -7.15 16.07 -1.81
CA GLY A 154 -5.91 15.82 -1.09
C GLY A 154 -5.98 16.19 0.39
N LEU A 155 -6.65 17.30 0.72
CA LEU A 155 -6.85 17.75 2.10
C LEU A 155 -7.67 16.76 2.94
N VAL A 156 -8.62 16.06 2.32
CA VAL A 156 -9.47 15.06 2.98
C VAL A 156 -8.80 13.69 3.02
N ILE A 157 -8.27 13.24 1.88
CA ILE A 157 -7.76 11.88 1.75
C ILE A 157 -6.43 11.70 2.46
N ALA A 158 -5.52 12.68 2.47
CA ALA A 158 -4.21 12.52 3.11
C ALA A 158 -4.30 12.22 4.63
N PRO A 159 -5.10 12.96 5.44
CA PRO A 159 -5.32 12.60 6.84
C PRO A 159 -5.98 11.22 7.02
N ILE A 160 -6.94 10.87 6.14
CA ILE A 160 -7.63 9.59 6.20
C ILE A 160 -6.67 8.43 5.94
N SER A 161 -5.77 8.55 4.96
CA SER A 161 -4.77 7.53 4.66
C SER A 161 -3.85 7.27 5.84
N VAL A 162 -3.41 8.31 6.55
CA VAL A 162 -2.56 8.18 7.74
C VAL A 162 -3.38 7.62 8.92
N ALA A 163 -4.63 8.05 9.08
CA ALA A 163 -5.51 7.52 10.11
C ALA A 163 -5.82 6.03 9.91
N ALA A 164 -5.88 5.56 8.67
CA ALA A 164 -6.11 4.16 8.32
C ALA A 164 -4.98 3.22 8.76
N GLU A 165 -3.78 3.74 9.05
CA GLU A 165 -2.66 2.98 9.61
C GLU A 165 -2.78 2.75 11.12
N TRP A 166 -3.56 3.57 11.83
CA TRP A 166 -3.71 3.49 13.27
C TRP A 166 -4.39 2.20 13.77
N PRO A 167 -5.51 1.71 13.18
CA PRO A 167 -6.17 0.51 13.68
C PRO A 167 -5.27 -0.72 13.52
N SER A 168 -4.81 -1.29 14.64
CA SER A 168 -4.09 -2.56 14.67
C SER A 168 -5.07 -3.74 14.54
N LEU A 169 -5.62 -3.92 13.35
CA LEU A 169 -6.49 -5.07 13.08
C LEU A 169 -5.67 -6.35 13.07
N LYS A 170 -6.04 -7.31 13.91
CA LYS A 170 -5.34 -8.60 14.04
C LYS A 170 -5.25 -9.39 12.73
N TRP A 171 -6.17 -9.12 11.80
CA TRP A 171 -6.37 -9.93 10.60
C TRP A 171 -6.02 -9.22 9.29
N ILE A 172 -5.92 -7.88 9.30
CA ILE A 172 -5.74 -7.06 8.09
C ILE A 172 -4.46 -6.25 8.26
N ASP A 173 -3.61 -6.25 7.22
CA ASP A 173 -2.37 -5.49 7.21
C ASP A 173 -2.62 -3.98 7.10
N ASP A 174 -1.76 -3.19 7.73
CA ASP A 174 -1.78 -1.72 7.71
C ASP A 174 -1.68 -1.17 6.28
N ASN A 175 -0.81 -1.76 5.45
CA ASN A 175 -0.66 -1.35 4.05
C ASN A 175 -1.94 -1.53 3.23
N ALA A 176 -2.72 -2.58 3.52
CA ALA A 176 -3.98 -2.78 2.86
C ALA A 176 -4.99 -1.69 3.21
N LEU A 177 -5.05 -1.29 4.48
CA LEU A 177 -5.94 -0.22 4.93
C LEU A 177 -5.55 1.14 4.33
N MET A 178 -4.25 1.46 4.31
CA MET A 178 -3.73 2.69 3.71
C MET A 178 -4.01 2.83 2.22
N MET A 179 -4.34 1.74 1.51
CA MET A 179 -4.75 1.79 0.11
C MET A 179 -6.27 1.68 -0.08
N MET A 180 -6.93 0.77 0.65
CA MET A 180 -8.35 0.48 0.45
C MET A 180 -9.26 1.55 1.06
N VAL A 181 -8.93 2.08 2.24
CA VAL A 181 -9.73 3.14 2.88
C VAL A 181 -9.81 4.40 2.02
N PRO A 182 -8.70 5.01 1.55
CA PRO A 182 -8.80 6.18 0.69
C PRO A 182 -9.50 5.89 -0.64
N LEU A 183 -9.31 4.70 -1.21
CA LEU A 183 -10.05 4.27 -2.40
C LEU A 183 -11.57 4.25 -2.17
N ILE A 184 -12.03 3.66 -1.06
CA ILE A 184 -13.45 3.60 -0.71
C ILE A 184 -14.01 5.02 -0.58
N VAL A 185 -13.29 5.93 0.09
CA VAL A 185 -13.73 7.32 0.24
C VAL A 185 -13.87 8.01 -1.12
N LEU A 186 -12.91 7.82 -2.04
CA LEU A 186 -13.03 8.38 -3.39
C LEU A 186 -14.27 7.87 -4.13
N ILE A 187 -14.53 6.56 -4.09
CA ILE A 187 -15.71 5.95 -4.71
C ILE A 187 -16.99 6.53 -4.10
N LEU A 188 -17.05 6.69 -2.77
CA LEU A 188 -18.21 7.25 -2.07
C LEU A 188 -18.45 8.73 -2.38
N LEU A 189 -17.39 9.47 -2.71
CA LEU A 189 -17.50 10.87 -3.16
C LEU A 189 -18.03 10.99 -4.60
N ASN A 190 -18.38 9.87 -5.25
CA ASN A 190 -18.77 9.78 -6.67
C ASN A 190 -17.74 10.42 -7.60
N LEU A 191 -16.46 10.25 -7.27
CA LEU A 191 -15.33 10.65 -8.10
C LEU A 191 -14.87 9.52 -9.00
#